data_AF-A0A838P718-F1
#
_entry.id   AF-A0A838P718-F1
#
_cell.length_a   1.000
_cell.length_b   1.000
_cell.length_c   1.000
_cell.angle_alpha   90.00
_cell.angle_beta   90.00
_cell.angle_gamma   90.00
#
_symmetry.space_group_name_H-M   'P 1'
#
loop_
_entity.id
_entity.type
_entity.pdbx_description
1 polymer ?
#
loop_
_entity_poly.entity_id
_entity_poly.type
_entity_poly.pdbx_seq_one_letter_code
_entity_poly.pdbx_strand_id
1 'polypeptide(L)' 'MRTYYVGMDVHRASIVIVVLNGAGKVVMESVIETGAERVRGFLKQLRGKVYVTF' A
#
# COMPACT_ATOMS: atom_id res chain seq x y z
N MET A 1 1.04 -18.80 -1.02
CA MET A 1 1.27 -17.44 -1.60
C MET A 1 1.22 -16.43 -0.46
N ARG A 2 2.02 -15.36 -0.50
CA ARG A 2 1.91 -14.25 0.46
C ARG A 2 0.68 -13.40 0.12
N THR A 3 -0.03 -12.95 1.16
CA THR A 3 -1.17 -12.04 1.05
C THR A 3 -0.83 -10.75 1.78
N TYR A 4 -1.15 -9.63 1.16
CA TYR A 4 -1.00 -8.28 1.71
C TYR A 4 -2.34 -7.54 1.64
N TYR A 5 -2.67 -6.84 2.72
CA TYR A 5 -3.79 -5.90 2.77
C TYR A 5 -3.20 -4.49 2.87
N VAL A 6 -3.59 -3.62 1.95
CA VAL A 6 -3.05 -2.27 1.82
C VAL A 6 -4.17 -1.27 2.09
N GLY A 7 -4.02 -0.49 3.15
CA GLY A 7 -4.86 0.69 3.39
C GLY A 7 -4.16 1.92 2.85
N MET A 8 -4.89 2.75 2.10
CA MET A 8 -4.40 4.01 1.57
C MET A 8 -5.31 5.15 2.08
N ASP A 9 -4.73 6.24 2.54
CA ASP A 9 -5.47 7.47 2.85
C ASP A 9 -4.96 8.58 1.92
N VAL A 10 -5.82 9.01 0.99
CA VAL A 10 -5.46 9.86 -0.16
C VAL A 10 -5.76 11.32 0.14
N HIS A 11 -4.71 12.13 0.25
CA HIS A 11 -4.79 13.58 0.37
C HIS A 11 -4.39 14.28 -0.94
N ARG A 12 -4.52 15.61 -0.97
CA ARG A 12 -4.22 16.42 -2.17
C ARG A 12 -2.78 16.27 -2.67
N ALA A 13 -1.81 16.26 -1.77
CA ALA A 13 -0.38 16.24 -2.11
C ALA A 13 0.32 14.93 -1.71
N SER A 14 -0.30 14.11 -0.86
CA SER A 14 0.29 12.90 -0.32
C SER A 14 -0.71 11.76 -0.18
N ILE A 15 -0.21 10.54 -0.15
CA ILE A 15 -0.96 9.32 0.16
C ILE A 15 -0.24 8.62 1.31
N VAL A 16 -0.94 8.37 2.40
CA VAL A 16 -0.44 7.53 3.51
C VAL A 16 -0.80 6.09 3.21
N ILE A 17 0.14 5.17 3.37
CA ILE A 17 -0.04 3.75 3.05
C ILE A 17 0.39 2.89 4.23
N VAL A 18 -0.47 1.95 4.61
CA VAL A 18 -0.18 0.90 5.60
C VAL A 18 -0.34 -0.46 4.95
N VAL A 19 0.63 -1.35 5.15
CA VAL A 19 0.59 -2.73 4.63
C VAL A 19 0.54 -3.71 5.79
N LEU A 20 -0.50 -4.54 5.80
CA LEU A 20 -0.62 -5.70 6.69
C LEU A 20 -0.24 -6.98 5.95
N ASN A 21 0.36 -7.94 6.66
CA ASN A 21 0.49 -9.31 6.16
C ASN A 21 -0.81 -10.11 6.34
N GLY A 22 -0.83 -11.36 5.87
CA GLY A 22 -1.99 -12.24 6.00
C GLY A 22 -2.45 -12.56 7.43
N ALA A 23 -1.65 -12.24 8.45
CA ALA A 23 -2.02 -12.38 9.87
C ALA A 23 -2.53 -11.06 10.48
N GLY A 24 -2.73 -10.01 9.67
CA GLY A 24 -3.17 -8.69 10.13
C GLY A 24 -2.07 -7.84 10.80
N LYS A 25 -0.81 -8.26 10.74
CA LYS A 25 0.31 -7.50 11.33
C LYS A 25 0.85 -6.47 10.35
N VAL A 26 1.09 -5.24 10.82
CA VAL A 26 1.78 -4.19 10.06
C VAL A 26 3.20 -4.65 9.69
N VAL A 27 3.53 -4.56 8.41
CA VAL A 27 4.84 -4.92 7.85
C VAL A 27 5.52 -3.79 7.09
N MET A 28 4.78 -2.73 6.74
CA MET A 28 5.32 -1.54 6.09
C MET A 28 4.37 -0.36 6.28
N GLU A 29 4.94 0.82 6.43
CA GLU A 29 4.25 2.11 6.40
C GLU A 29 5.00 3.05 5.46
N SER A 30 4.29 3.89 4.72
CA SER A 30 4.89 4.83 3.77
C SER A 30 4.01 6.06 3.55
N VAL A 31 4.63 7.17 3.19
CA VAL A 31 3.95 8.36 2.68
C VAL A 31 4.57 8.72 1.34
N ILE A 32 3.75 8.77 0.29
CA ILE A 32 4.20 9.08 -1.07
C ILE A 32 3.48 10.32 -1.59
N GLU A 33 4.06 11.01 -2.58
CA GLU A 33 3.36 12.06 -3.32
C GLU A 33 2.14 11.49 -4.06
N THR A 34 1.04 12.24 -4.09
CA THR A 34 -0.17 11.86 -4.83
C THR A 34 0.12 11.77 -6.33
N GLY A 35 0.03 10.55 -6.88
CA GLY A 35 0.19 10.33 -8.32
C GLY A 35 0.09 8.85 -8.70
N ALA A 36 -0.55 8.57 -9.84
CA ALA A 36 -0.80 7.21 -10.31
C ALA A 36 0.49 6.37 -10.48
N GLU A 37 1.56 7.01 -10.97
CA GLU A 37 2.87 6.38 -11.12
C GLU A 37 3.51 6.01 -9.78
N ARG A 38 3.33 6.85 -8.75
CA ARG A 38 3.85 6.60 -7.40
C ARG A 38 3.12 5.43 -6.75
N VAL A 39 1.79 5.40 -6.85
CA VAL A 39 0.96 4.28 -6.35
C VAL A 39 1.33 2.97 -7.08
N ARG A 40 1.41 3.00 -8.42
CA ARG A 40 1.76 1.80 -9.20
C ARG A 40 3.17 1.30 -8.87
N GLY A 41 4.13 2.21 -8.73
CA GLY A 41 5.50 1.91 -8.34
C GLY A 41 5.59 1.29 -6.96
N PHE A 42 4.80 1.78 -6.00
CA PHE A 42 4.70 1.20 -4.66
C PHE A 42 4.11 -0.22 -4.69
N LEU A 43 2.92 -0.39 -5.30
CA LEU A 43 2.23 -1.68 -5.32
C LEU A 43 3.01 -2.79 -6.02
N LYS A 44 3.79 -2.47 -7.07
CA LYS A 44 4.66 -3.42 -7.79
C LYS A 44 5.78 -4.02 -6.93
N GLN A 45 6.13 -3.40 -5.80
CA GLN A 45 7.15 -3.92 -4.89
C GLN A 45 6.61 -5.09 -4.05
N LEU A 46 5.28 -5.17 -3.87
CA LEU A 46 4.64 -6.24 -3.11
C LEU A 46 4.50 -7.52 -3.97
N ARG A 47 5.19 -8.58 -3.56
CA ARG A 47 5.15 -9.88 -4.26
C ARG A 47 4.14 -10.82 -3.61
N GLY A 48 2.95 -10.94 -4.19
CA GLY A 48 1.88 -11.82 -3.69
C GLY A 48 0.50 -11.38 -4.16
N LYS A 49 -0.54 -11.87 -3.48
CA LYS A 49 -1.90 -11.31 -3.63
C LYS A 49 -1.96 -10.01 -2.84
N VAL A 50 -2.41 -8.94 -3.47
CA VAL A 50 -2.51 -7.61 -2.87
C VAL A 50 -3.98 -7.18 -2.93
N TYR A 51 -4.54 -6.88 -1.77
CA TYR A 51 -5.88 -6.35 -1.61
C TYR A 51 -5.76 -4.91 -1.15
N VAL A 52 -6.39 -3.97 -1.86
CA VAL A 52 -6.26 -2.53 -1.63
C VAL A 52 -7.60 -1.95 -1.24
N THR A 53 -7.61 -1.08 -0.23
CA THR A 53 -8.73 -0.19 0.13
C THR A 53 -8.21 1.25 0.26
N PHE A 54 -9.07 2.22 -0.03
CA PHE A 54 -8.75 3.65 0.00
C PHE A 54 -9.94 4.47 0.49
#